data_AF-A0AA88PW28-F1
#
_entry.id   AF-A0AA88PW28-F1
#
_cell.length_a   1.000
_cell.length_b   1.000
_cell.length_c   1.000
_cell.angle_alpha   90.00
_cell.angle_beta   90.00
_cell.angle_gamma   90.00
#
_symmetry.space_group_name_H-M   'P 1'
#
loop_
_entity.id
_entity.type
_entity.pdbx_description
1 polymer ?
#
loop_
_entity_poly.entity_id
_entity_poly.type
_entity_poly.pdbx_seq_one_letter_code
_entity_poly.pdbx_strand_id
1 'polypeptide(L)'
;MPKDTNGNMEDHFADEGTRTEPEPEPLTNATEIKTRDVYNVDKNLPARFNNPECFRGYRQKTINPLYQTTNQTYGSKKPTVHEMPTTFNGSRRKFSEHLLKSGMYKDNGFNTAVDKSRLTGPNGTTAFHDRINFHYLYHTDGKSQ
;
A
#
# COMPACT_ATOMS: atom_id res chain seq x y z
N MET A 1 20.04 93.26 28.62
CA MET A 1 19.89 92.00 29.37
C MET A 1 18.88 91.11 28.62
N PRO A 2 19.09 89.79 28.61
CA PRO A 2 18.82 88.83 27.52
C PRO A 2 17.33 88.43 27.41
N LYS A 3 16.85 88.08 26.19
CA LYS A 3 16.53 86.73 25.66
C LYS A 3 15.72 85.86 26.67
N ASP A 4 14.58 85.28 26.30
CA ASP A 4 14.50 84.18 25.35
C ASP A 4 13.11 84.00 24.73
N THR A 5 13.16 83.50 23.50
CA THR A 5 12.10 82.86 22.72
C THR A 5 11.70 81.53 23.35
N ASN A 6 10.42 81.36 23.72
CA ASN A 6 9.80 80.04 23.92
C ASN A 6 9.02 79.75 22.62
N GLY A 7 9.35 78.80 21.76
CA GLY A 7 9.90 77.47 22.02
C GLY A 7 8.76 76.47 21.83
N ASN A 8 8.74 75.81 20.66
CA ASN A 8 7.78 74.80 20.20
C ASN A 8 7.31 73.84 21.29
N MET A 9 6.00 73.59 21.35
CA MET A 9 5.44 72.35 21.85
C MET A 9 5.77 71.25 20.84
N GLU A 10 6.88 70.54 21.06
CA GLU A 10 7.13 69.24 20.46
C GLU A 10 6.38 68.21 21.29
N ASP A 11 5.39 67.55 20.65
CA ASP A 11 4.64 66.44 21.21
C ASP A 11 5.57 65.26 21.45
N HIS A 12 5.92 65.01 22.71
CA HIS A 12 6.58 63.78 23.15
C HIS A 12 5.56 62.62 23.18
N PHE A 13 5.26 62.04 22.02
CA PHE A 13 4.73 60.68 21.97
C PHE A 13 5.85 59.71 22.31
N ALA A 14 5.84 59.22 23.55
CA ALA A 14 6.66 58.09 23.96
C ALA A 14 6.15 56.83 23.24
N ASP A 15 6.96 56.38 22.30
CA ASP A 15 7.07 54.98 21.88
C ASP A 15 7.57 54.12 23.06
N GLU A 16 7.48 52.80 22.92
CA GLU A 16 7.96 51.72 23.78
C GLU A 16 6.88 51.04 24.64
N GLY A 17 6.39 49.92 24.12
CA GLY A 17 5.55 48.99 24.88
C GLY A 17 4.86 47.89 24.09
N THR A 18 5.26 47.60 22.85
CA THR A 18 4.89 46.32 22.21
C THR A 18 5.51 45.20 23.03
N ARG A 19 4.69 44.57 23.88
CA ARG A 19 5.02 43.25 24.44
C ARG A 19 5.23 42.31 23.26
N THR A 20 6.50 42.16 22.87
CA THR A 20 6.97 41.04 22.08
C THR A 20 6.62 39.80 22.88
N GLU A 21 5.55 39.11 22.48
CA GLU A 21 5.35 37.74 22.94
C GLU A 21 6.63 36.96 22.59
N PRO A 22 7.17 36.15 23.52
CA PRO A 22 8.30 35.31 23.20
C PRO A 22 7.89 34.37 22.06
N GLU A 23 8.50 34.61 20.90
CA GLU A 23 8.49 33.71 19.76
C GLU A 23 8.83 32.30 20.29
N PRO A 24 8.02 31.26 20.01
CA PRO A 24 8.30 29.94 20.52
C PRO A 24 9.64 29.49 19.95
N GLU A 25 10.66 29.50 20.81
CA GLU A 25 12.01 29.10 20.47
C GLU A 25 11.94 27.77 19.69
N PRO A 26 12.56 27.67 18.49
CA PRO A 26 12.57 26.43 17.76
C PRO A 26 13.26 25.40 18.64
N LEU A 27 12.48 24.41 19.11
CA LEU A 27 12.92 23.32 19.97
C LEU A 27 13.95 22.47 19.20
N THR A 28 15.18 22.99 19.18
CA THR A 28 16.35 22.46 18.53
C THR A 28 16.94 21.39 19.45
N ASN A 29 16.18 20.33 19.68
CA ASN A 29 16.57 19.00 20.20
C ASN A 29 15.34 18.07 20.33
N ALA A 30 14.33 18.19 19.46
CA ALA A 30 13.23 17.25 19.44
C ALA A 30 13.74 15.93 18.84
N THR A 31 14.03 14.94 19.69
CA THR A 31 14.10 13.54 19.26
C THR A 31 12.86 13.27 18.40
N GLU A 32 13.05 12.89 17.14
CA GLU A 32 11.97 12.61 16.19
C GLU A 32 10.92 11.72 16.86
N ILE A 33 9.76 12.28 17.22
CA ILE A 33 8.72 11.56 17.96
C ILE A 33 8.19 10.46 17.06
N LYS A 34 8.30 9.20 17.48
CA LYS A 34 7.77 8.07 16.74
C LYS A 34 6.34 7.80 17.16
N THR A 35 5.56 7.22 16.27
CA THR A 35 4.15 6.94 16.57
C THR A 35 4.00 5.92 17.69
N ARG A 36 4.89 4.92 17.73
CA ARG A 36 4.94 3.94 18.83
C ARG A 36 5.26 4.54 20.20
N ASP A 37 5.86 5.73 20.24
CA ASP A 37 6.23 6.39 21.50
C ASP A 37 4.98 7.08 22.12
N VAL A 38 3.98 7.41 21.29
CA VAL A 38 2.74 8.08 21.70
C VAL A 38 1.56 7.10 21.77
N TYR A 39 1.52 6.11 20.87
CA TYR A 39 0.41 5.18 20.70
C TYR A 39 0.88 3.72 20.75
N ASN A 40 -0.04 2.82 21.12
CA ASN A 40 0.19 1.39 20.97
C ASN A 40 0.08 0.99 19.49
N VAL A 41 1.14 0.42 18.95
CA VAL A 41 1.33 0.13 17.52
C VAL A 41 1.65 -1.35 17.32
N ASP A 42 1.14 -1.95 16.24
CA ASP A 42 1.45 -3.32 15.88
C ASP A 42 2.95 -3.48 15.51
N LYS A 43 3.55 -4.60 15.92
CA LYS A 43 4.94 -4.97 15.61
C LYS A 43 5.19 -5.08 14.10
N ASN A 44 4.16 -5.42 13.34
CA ASN A 44 4.24 -5.56 11.88
C ASN A 44 4.00 -4.24 11.11
N LEU A 45 3.84 -3.11 11.79
CA LEU A 45 3.63 -1.83 11.13
C LEU A 45 4.87 -1.44 10.30
N PRO A 46 4.72 -1.07 9.02
CA PRO A 46 5.81 -0.55 8.22
C PRO A 46 6.52 0.62 8.90
N ALA A 47 7.86 0.61 8.89
CA ALA A 47 8.70 1.63 9.52
C ALA A 47 8.36 3.06 9.06
N ARG A 48 7.83 3.21 7.83
CA ARG A 48 7.38 4.49 7.29
C ARG A 48 6.26 5.13 8.11
N PHE A 49 5.31 4.33 8.60
CA PHE A 49 4.23 4.82 9.46
C PHE A 49 4.66 5.02 10.91
N ASN A 50 5.78 4.40 11.33
CA ASN A 50 6.33 4.65 12.66
C ASN A 50 7.10 5.98 12.75
N ASN A 51 7.67 6.46 11.63
CA ASN A 51 8.50 7.66 11.59
C ASN A 51 7.87 8.69 10.63
N PRO A 52 7.00 9.60 11.09
CA PRO A 52 6.28 10.52 10.20
C PRO A 52 7.21 11.45 9.41
N GLU A 53 8.42 11.76 9.92
CA GLU A 53 9.40 12.59 9.23
C GLU A 53 9.91 12.01 7.90
N CYS A 54 9.74 10.71 7.66
CA CYS A 54 10.13 10.11 6.38
C CYS A 54 9.19 10.47 5.21
N PHE A 55 8.03 11.09 5.49
CA PHE A 55 7.11 11.60 4.47
C PHE A 55 7.59 12.96 3.95
N ARG A 56 8.13 12.96 2.73
CA ARG A 56 8.66 14.15 2.04
C ARG A 56 7.61 14.73 1.08
N GLY A 57 7.77 16.00 0.73
CA GLY A 57 6.91 16.68 -0.27
C GLY A 57 5.76 17.48 0.33
N TYR A 58 5.50 17.33 1.63
CA TYR A 58 4.54 18.14 2.35
C TYR A 58 5.20 19.41 2.87
N ARG A 59 5.04 20.51 2.14
CA ARG A 59 5.48 21.85 2.56
C ARG A 59 4.60 22.89 1.91
N GLN A 60 4.34 23.97 2.62
CA GLN A 60 3.84 25.17 1.98
C GLN A 60 4.93 25.71 1.05
N LYS A 61 4.62 25.81 -0.24
CA LYS A 61 5.50 26.48 -1.20
C LYS A 61 5.54 27.96 -0.83
N THR A 62 6.73 28.56 -0.84
CA THR A 62 6.88 30.00 -0.68
C THR A 62 6.30 30.68 -1.92
N ILE A 63 5.12 31.26 -1.76
CA ILE A 63 4.36 31.98 -2.78
C ILE A 63 3.98 33.34 -2.23
N ASN A 64 3.70 34.28 -3.11
CA ASN A 64 3.24 35.60 -2.70
C ASN A 64 1.90 35.46 -1.92
N PRO A 65 1.78 36.03 -0.71
CA PRO A 65 0.57 35.93 0.09
C PRO A 65 -0.69 36.52 -0.59
N LEU A 66 -0.53 37.43 -1.56
CA LEU A 66 -1.63 38.00 -2.34
C LEU A 66 -2.17 37.03 -3.40
N TYR A 67 -1.37 36.07 -3.85
CA TYR A 67 -1.71 35.12 -4.91
C TYR A 67 -1.82 33.68 -4.38
N GLN A 68 -2.68 33.50 -3.38
CA GLN A 68 -3.00 32.19 -2.83
C GLN A 68 -4.24 31.59 -3.47
N THR A 69 -4.21 30.29 -3.73
CA THR A 69 -5.37 29.52 -4.20
C THR A 69 -5.74 28.47 -3.16
N THR A 70 -7.02 28.10 -3.09
CA THR A 70 -7.52 27.09 -2.15
C THR A 70 -6.87 25.71 -2.36
N ASN A 71 -6.49 25.39 -3.60
CA ASN A 71 -5.80 24.15 -3.93
C ASN A 71 -4.40 24.05 -3.29
N GLN A 72 -3.76 25.18 -2.96
CA GLN A 72 -2.45 25.19 -2.30
C GLN A 72 -2.51 24.71 -0.84
N THR A 73 -3.69 24.71 -0.22
CA THR A 73 -3.88 24.15 1.12
C THR A 73 -3.62 22.64 1.11
N TYR A 74 -3.99 21.94 0.03
CA TYR A 74 -3.78 20.51 -0.10
C TYR A 74 -2.28 20.16 -0.14
N GLY A 75 -1.85 19.23 0.71
CA GLY A 75 -0.45 18.80 0.78
C GLY A 75 0.52 19.82 1.39
N SER A 76 0.05 20.97 1.88
CA SER A 76 0.92 21.99 2.50
C SER A 76 1.43 21.56 3.89
N LYS A 77 0.65 20.77 4.62
CA LYS A 77 0.94 20.31 5.98
C LYS A 77 1.56 18.91 5.97
N LYS A 78 2.66 18.73 6.71
CA LYS A 78 3.29 17.42 6.88
C LYS A 78 2.46 16.53 7.82
N PRO A 79 2.42 15.22 7.57
CA PRO A 79 1.70 14.32 8.44
C PRO A 79 2.42 14.19 9.79
N THR A 80 1.64 14.05 10.85
CA THR A 80 2.08 13.99 12.25
C THR A 80 1.85 12.61 12.85
N VAL A 81 2.37 12.36 14.05
CA VAL A 81 2.18 11.08 14.75
C VAL A 81 0.71 10.73 15.00
N HIS A 82 -0.16 11.74 15.09
CA HIS A 82 -1.59 11.59 15.35
C HIS A 82 -2.40 11.21 14.10
N GLU A 83 -1.84 11.41 12.91
CA GLU A 83 -2.45 11.04 11.63
C GLU A 83 -1.96 9.68 11.12
N MET A 84 -0.89 9.14 11.70
CA MET A 84 -0.33 7.86 11.31
C MET A 84 -1.19 6.68 11.79
N PRO A 85 -1.34 5.64 10.96
CA PRO A 85 -2.08 4.45 11.35
C PRO A 85 -1.31 3.63 12.40
N THR A 86 -2.02 3.03 13.35
CA THR A 86 -1.45 2.11 14.35
C THR A 86 -1.31 0.67 13.84
N THR A 87 -2.04 0.31 12.78
CA THR A 87 -2.01 -1.01 12.13
C THR A 87 -2.08 -0.85 10.61
N PHE A 88 -1.39 -1.72 9.85
CA PHE A 88 -1.43 -1.70 8.39
C PHE A 88 -1.55 -3.12 7.82
N ASN A 89 -2.71 -3.43 7.26
CA ASN A 89 -3.04 -4.74 6.71
C ASN A 89 -2.93 -4.75 5.17
N GLY A 90 -1.73 -4.50 4.66
CA GLY A 90 -1.47 -4.52 3.22
C GLY A 90 -1.49 -5.95 2.64
N SER A 91 -2.19 -6.13 1.51
CA SER A 91 -2.18 -7.40 0.78
C SER A 91 -0.85 -7.61 0.05
N ARG A 92 -0.19 -8.75 0.29
CA ARG A 92 1.06 -9.14 -0.38
C ARG A 92 0.73 -10.00 -1.61
N ARG A 93 1.01 -9.50 -2.81
CA ARG A 93 0.72 -10.19 -4.08
C ARG A 93 1.89 -10.96 -4.69
N LYS A 94 2.99 -11.18 -3.93
CA LYS A 94 4.21 -11.85 -4.44
C LYS A 94 3.94 -13.23 -5.08
N PHE A 95 3.03 -14.01 -4.48
CA PHE A 95 2.63 -15.30 -5.04
C PHE A 95 1.85 -15.15 -6.35
N SER A 96 0.90 -14.22 -6.46
CA SER A 96 0.14 -14.07 -7.70
C SER A 96 0.90 -13.29 -8.79
N GLU A 97 1.87 -12.45 -8.43
CA GLU A 97 2.52 -11.51 -9.34
C GLU A 97 3.24 -12.21 -10.51
N HIS A 98 3.87 -13.36 -10.26
CA HIS A 98 4.52 -14.13 -11.33
C HIS A 98 3.48 -14.77 -12.28
N LEU A 99 2.34 -15.22 -11.75
CA LEU A 99 1.24 -15.77 -12.55
C LEU A 99 0.55 -14.69 -13.40
N LEU A 100 0.46 -13.45 -12.91
CA LEU A 100 -0.06 -12.33 -13.69
C LEU A 100 0.77 -12.08 -14.96
N LYS A 101 2.10 -12.32 -14.91
CA LYS A 101 3.00 -12.13 -16.05
C LYS A 101 2.83 -13.21 -17.12
N SER A 102 2.40 -14.43 -16.75
CA SER A 102 2.26 -15.56 -17.68
C SER A 102 1.00 -15.51 -18.56
N GLY A 103 0.07 -14.58 -18.32
CA GLY A 103 -1.16 -14.44 -19.11
C GLY A 103 -2.18 -15.56 -18.86
N MET A 104 -3.08 -15.74 -19.83
CA MET A 104 -4.18 -16.72 -19.71
C MET A 104 -3.67 -18.16 -19.88
N TYR A 105 -4.08 -19.04 -18.98
CA TYR A 105 -3.80 -20.47 -19.08
C TYR A 105 -4.36 -21.06 -20.39
N LYS A 106 -3.60 -21.96 -21.00
CA LYS A 106 -4.00 -22.77 -22.15
C LYS A 106 -3.65 -24.21 -21.88
N ASP A 107 -4.59 -25.11 -22.15
CA ASP A 107 -4.32 -26.55 -22.13
C ASP A 107 -3.83 -26.99 -23.52
N ASN A 108 -2.63 -27.57 -23.57
CA ASN A 108 -2.02 -28.13 -24.77
C ASN A 108 -1.69 -29.63 -24.59
N GLY A 109 -2.26 -30.29 -23.58
CA GLY A 109 -2.05 -31.71 -23.31
C GLY A 109 -2.91 -32.62 -24.20
N PHE A 110 -2.40 -33.82 -24.51
CA PHE A 110 -3.21 -34.88 -25.13
C PHE A 110 -3.85 -35.78 -24.07
N ASN A 111 -5.09 -36.20 -24.32
CA ASN A 111 -5.78 -37.19 -23.50
C ASN A 111 -5.17 -38.58 -23.72
N THR A 112 -4.31 -39.01 -22.79
CA THR A 112 -3.58 -40.30 -22.84
C THR A 112 -3.98 -41.26 -21.74
N ALA A 113 -5.04 -40.94 -20.97
CA ALA A 113 -5.54 -41.82 -19.93
C ALA A 113 -5.99 -43.16 -20.55
N VAL A 114 -5.40 -44.25 -20.07
CA VAL A 114 -5.86 -45.61 -20.38
C VAL A 114 -7.19 -45.84 -19.68
N ASP A 115 -8.13 -46.49 -20.37
CA ASP A 115 -9.44 -46.79 -19.81
C ASP A 115 -9.32 -47.66 -18.55
N LYS A 116 -10.00 -47.25 -17.49
CA LYS A 116 -10.04 -47.93 -16.19
C LYS A 116 -11.44 -48.47 -15.97
N SER A 117 -11.85 -49.39 -16.85
CA SER A 117 -13.12 -50.07 -16.70
C SER A 117 -13.14 -50.78 -15.33
N ARG A 118 -14.23 -50.60 -14.56
CA ARG A 118 -14.39 -51.28 -13.25
C ARG A 118 -14.44 -52.80 -13.35
N LEU A 119 -14.62 -53.33 -14.57
CA LEU A 119 -14.69 -54.76 -14.87
C LEU A 119 -13.31 -55.33 -15.22
N THR A 120 -12.33 -54.48 -15.53
CA THR A 120 -10.97 -54.87 -15.88
C THR A 120 -10.15 -54.95 -14.59
N GLY A 121 -9.95 -56.17 -14.07
CA GLY A 121 -9.05 -56.42 -12.94
C GLY A 121 -7.58 -56.07 -13.26
N PRO A 122 -6.68 -56.09 -12.27
CA PRO A 122 -5.28 -55.66 -12.39
C PRO A 122 -4.44 -56.38 -13.45
N ASN A 123 -4.95 -57.47 -14.03
CA ASN A 123 -4.28 -58.26 -15.08
C ASN A 123 -5.01 -58.19 -16.43
N GLY A 124 -6.05 -57.37 -16.56
CA GLY A 124 -6.73 -57.15 -17.83
C GLY A 124 -6.01 -56.05 -18.58
N THR A 125 -5.18 -56.42 -19.56
CA THR A 125 -4.83 -55.47 -20.61
C THR A 125 -6.15 -55.02 -21.21
N THR A 126 -6.38 -53.70 -21.30
CA THR A 126 -7.35 -53.19 -22.27
C THR A 126 -6.75 -53.59 -23.61
N ALA A 127 -7.03 -54.81 -24.06
CA ALA A 127 -6.85 -55.16 -25.45
C ALA A 127 -7.51 -54.00 -26.17
N PHE A 128 -6.75 -53.35 -27.05
CA PHE A 128 -7.34 -52.53 -28.08
C PHE A 128 -8.33 -53.45 -28.76
N HIS A 129 -9.57 -53.46 -28.31
CA HIS A 129 -10.64 -54.16 -28.98
C HIS A 129 -10.66 -53.44 -30.30
N ASP A 130 -10.09 -54.10 -31.32
CA ASP A 130 -10.31 -53.76 -32.70
C ASP A 130 -11.78 -53.45 -32.80
N ARG A 131 -12.08 -52.16 -33.00
CA ARG A 131 -13.45 -51.62 -33.01
C ARG A 131 -14.29 -52.21 -34.15
N ILE A 132 -13.71 -53.16 -34.87
CA ILE A 132 -14.14 -53.78 -36.12
C ILE A 132 -14.48 -55.28 -35.92
N ASN A 133 -14.08 -55.95 -34.82
CA ASN A 133 -14.36 -57.38 -34.62
C ASN A 133 -15.12 -57.69 -33.34
N PHE A 134 -16.45 -57.66 -33.42
CA PHE A 134 -17.38 -57.99 -32.33
C PHE A 134 -17.76 -59.48 -32.23
N HIS A 135 -17.09 -60.38 -32.94
CA HIS A 135 -17.53 -61.78 -33.05
C HIS A 135 -16.41 -62.81 -32.80
N TYR A 136 -16.03 -62.99 -31.53
CA TYR A 136 -15.15 -64.10 -31.11
C TYR A 136 -15.79 -65.09 -30.13
N LEU A 137 -17.12 -65.08 -29.96
CA LEU A 137 -17.79 -65.97 -29.02
C LEU A 137 -19.10 -66.54 -29.59
N TYR A 138 -18.99 -67.30 -30.69
CA TYR A 138 -19.94 -68.36 -31.02
C TYR A 138 -19.17 -69.51 -31.69
N HIS A 139 -18.44 -70.30 -30.90
CA HIS A 139 -18.09 -71.65 -31.30
C HIS A 139 -19.37 -72.49 -31.21
N THR A 140 -19.97 -72.80 -32.35
CA THR A 140 -21.13 -73.70 -32.47
C THR A 140 -20.67 -75.15 -32.50
N ASP A 141 -20.00 -75.62 -31.44
CA ASP A 141 -19.70 -77.05 -31.28
C ASP A 141 -20.51 -77.61 -30.11
N GLY A 142 -21.83 -77.70 -30.33
CA GLY A 142 -22.73 -78.51 -29.51
C GLY A 142 -22.80 -79.92 -30.09
N LYS A 143 -22.05 -80.86 -29.50
CA LYS A 143 -22.28 -82.30 -29.72
C LYS A 143 -23.64 -82.68 -29.11
N SER A 144 -24.63 -83.03 -29.94
CA SER A 144 -25.84 -83.73 -29.50
C SER A 144 -25.52 -85.20 -29.31
N GLN A 145 -25.94 -85.76 -28.17
CA GLN A 145 -26.14 -87.20 -28.00
C GLN A 145 -27.35 -87.68 -28.81
#